data_AF-A0A5N5T540-F1
#
_entry.id   AF-A0A5N5T540-F1
#
_cell.length_a   1.000
_cell.length_b   1.000
_cell.length_c   1.000
_cell.angle_alpha   90.00
_cell.angle_beta   90.00
_cell.angle_gamma   90.00
#
_symmetry.space_group_name_H-M   'P 1'
#
loop_
_entity.id
_entity.type
_entity.pdbx_description
1 polymer ?
#
loop_
_entity_poly.entity_id
_entity_poly.type
_entity_poly.pdbx_seq_one_letter_code
_entity_poly.pdbx_strand_id
1 'polypeptide(L)'
;MLLNFQITDANQVYDTLNLGRRIDVIWPDEGMRSRGGRNFWNNWVPVEGMEGIVIHTWKPHHPDPKLRSHVEKTIYLVQIQDKFVPVAKNAVYTK
;
A
#
# COMPACT_ATOMS: atom_id res chain seq x y z
N MET A 1 3.67 -17.08 3.11
CA MET A 1 3.02 -16.83 4.42
C MET A 1 2.40 -15.44 4.32
N LEU A 2 1.07 -15.34 4.45
CA LEU A 2 0.40 -14.04 4.49
C LEU A 2 0.68 -13.41 5.86
N LEU A 3 1.17 -12.17 5.88
CA LEU A 3 1.46 -11.45 7.11
C LEU A 3 0.22 -10.64 7.49
N ASN A 4 -0.35 -10.94 8.66
CA ASN A 4 -1.41 -10.13 9.25
C ASN A 4 -0.79 -8.84 9.77
N PHE A 5 -1.49 -7.73 9.58
CA PHE A 5 -1.02 -6.43 10.06
C PHE A 5 -2.14 -5.59 10.64
N GLN A 6 -1.76 -4.55 11.38
CA GLN A 6 -2.62 -3.46 11.84
C GLN A 6 -2.01 -2.11 11.48
N ILE A 7 -2.81 -1.14 11.02
CA ILE A 7 -2.37 0.24 10.81
C ILE A 7 -2.07 0.89 12.16
N THR A 8 -0.88 1.46 12.32
CA THR A 8 -0.47 2.19 13.54
C THR A 8 -0.28 3.69 13.33
N ASP A 9 -0.15 4.16 12.08
CA ASP A 9 -0.15 5.58 11.71
C ASP A 9 -0.81 5.77 10.34
N ALA A 10 -2.05 6.26 10.33
CA ALA A 10 -2.80 6.46 9.09
C ALA A 10 -2.20 7.56 8.19
N ASN A 11 -1.36 8.46 8.73
CA ASN A 11 -0.74 9.54 7.94
C ASN A 11 0.39 9.05 7.02
N GLN A 12 0.84 7.80 7.17
CA GLN A 12 1.81 7.19 6.25
C GLN A 12 1.15 6.36 5.13
N VAL A 13 -0.15 6.52 4.92
CA VAL A 13 -0.86 5.95 3.77
C VAL A 13 -0.59 6.79 2.51
N TYR A 14 -0.28 6.12 1.40
CA TYR A 14 -0.08 6.76 0.10
C TYR A 14 -1.36 6.70 -0.73
N ASP A 15 -2.34 7.51 -0.37
CA ASP A 15 -3.70 7.49 -0.91
C ASP A 15 -3.87 7.98 -2.36
N THR A 16 -2.80 8.51 -2.97
CA THR A 16 -2.74 8.94 -4.37
C THR A 16 -1.80 8.08 -5.23
N LEU A 17 -1.21 7.03 -4.66
CA LEU A 17 -0.25 6.16 -5.38
C LEU A 17 -0.89 5.39 -6.54
N ASN A 18 -2.23 5.34 -6.58
CA ASN A 18 -2.97 4.68 -7.63
C ASN A 18 -3.25 5.54 -8.86
N LEU A 19 -2.91 6.83 -8.84
CA LEU A 19 -3.16 7.76 -9.93
C LEU A 19 -2.37 7.43 -11.20
N GLY A 20 -1.35 6.56 -11.12
CA GLY A 20 -0.61 6.08 -12.28
C GLY A 20 0.33 7.13 -12.85
N ARG A 21 0.92 7.97 -11.98
CA ARG A 21 1.94 8.94 -12.38
C ARG A 21 3.18 8.18 -12.84
N ARG A 22 3.96 8.80 -13.74
CA ARG A 22 5.19 8.19 -14.28
C ARG A 22 6.20 7.76 -13.20
N ILE A 23 6.19 8.41 -12.05
CA ILE A 23 7.07 8.13 -10.92
C ILE A 23 6.51 7.09 -9.94
N ASP A 24 5.25 6.68 -10.07
CA ASP A 24 4.64 5.76 -9.11
C ASP A 24 5.26 4.36 -9.23
N VAL A 25 5.01 3.53 -8.22
CA VAL A 25 5.40 2.12 -8.23
C VAL A 25 4.68 1.34 -9.35
N ILE A 26 5.26 0.22 -9.75
CA ILE A 26 4.57 -0.74 -10.61
C ILE A 26 3.67 -1.61 -9.75
N TRP A 27 2.36 -1.55 -9.99
CA TRP A 27 1.35 -2.32 -9.28
C TRP A 27 1.36 -3.80 -9.69
N PRO A 28 1.03 -4.75 -8.78
CA PRO A 28 0.98 -6.18 -9.11
C PRO A 28 -0.02 -6.50 -10.23
N ASP A 29 -1.18 -5.85 -10.21
CA ASP A 29 -2.14 -5.83 -11.29
C ASP A 29 -2.98 -4.54 -11.29
N GLU A 30 -3.64 -4.29 -12.42
CA GLU A 30 -4.42 -3.07 -12.66
C GLU A 30 -5.69 -2.99 -11.80
N GLY A 31 -6.30 -4.13 -11.46
CA GLY A 31 -7.45 -4.18 -10.56
C GLY A 31 -7.09 -3.79 -9.12
N MET A 32 -5.88 -4.12 -8.67
CA MET A 32 -5.37 -3.63 -7.39
C MET A 32 -5.16 -2.13 -7.40
N ARG A 33 -4.57 -1.60 -8.48
CA ARG A 33 -4.38 -0.16 -8.65
C ARG A 33 -5.72 0.57 -8.64
N SER A 34 -6.71 0.10 -9.39
CA SER A 34 -8.01 0.77 -9.50
C SER A 34 -8.75 0.86 -8.15
N ARG A 35 -8.42 0.00 -7.17
CA ARG A 35 -8.99 0.00 -5.80
C ARG A 35 -8.04 0.54 -4.73
N GLY A 36 -6.92 1.12 -5.17
CA GLY A 36 -5.72 1.38 -4.37
C GLY A 36 -5.59 2.78 -3.78
N GLY A 37 -6.61 3.63 -3.89
CA GLY A 37 -6.50 5.02 -3.45
C GLY A 37 -7.82 5.77 -3.34
N ARG A 38 -7.73 7.04 -2.94
CA ARG A 38 -8.85 7.86 -2.45
C ARG A 38 -10.00 7.99 -3.45
N ASN A 39 -9.71 8.04 -4.75
CA ASN A 39 -10.72 8.12 -5.82
C ASN A 39 -11.60 6.87 -5.93
N PHE A 40 -11.15 5.71 -5.44
CA PHE A 40 -11.99 4.51 -5.30
C PHE A 40 -12.62 4.42 -3.91
N TRP A 41 -11.86 4.80 -2.88
CA TRP A 41 -12.32 4.71 -1.50
C TRP A 41 -13.51 5.64 -1.17
N ASN A 42 -13.68 6.74 -1.90
CA ASN A 42 -14.74 7.72 -1.68
C ASN A 42 -14.76 8.23 -0.22
N ASN A 43 -15.83 7.94 0.52
CA ASN A 43 -16.00 8.35 1.92
C ASN A 43 -15.26 7.43 2.90
N TRP A 44 -14.70 6.32 2.44
CA TRP A 44 -13.89 5.43 3.25
C TRP A 44 -12.45 5.93 3.30
N VAL A 45 -11.84 5.89 4.48
CA VAL A 45 -10.42 6.18 4.67
C VAL A 45 -9.81 5.13 5.61
N PRO A 46 -8.57 4.69 5.38
CA PRO A 46 -7.86 3.86 6.34
C PRO A 46 -7.66 4.63 7.64
N VAL A 47 -7.89 3.97 8.78
CA VAL A 47 -7.65 4.55 10.12
C VAL A 47 -6.79 3.59 10.95
N GLU A 48 -6.15 4.14 11.97
CA GLU A 48 -5.41 3.36 12.96
C GLU A 48 -6.29 2.26 13.58
N GLY A 49 -5.70 1.10 13.82
CA GLY A 49 -6.40 -0.07 14.34
C GLY A 49 -7.03 -0.98 13.28
N MET A 50 -7.21 -0.52 12.04
CA MET A 50 -7.67 -1.39 10.95
C MET A 50 -6.67 -2.50 10.64
N GLU A 51 -7.18 -3.71 10.43
CA GLU A 51 -6.39 -4.91 10.15
C GLU A 51 -6.58 -5.41 8.71
N GLY A 52 -5.63 -6.21 8.24
CA GLY A 52 -5.73 -6.91 6.97
C GLY A 52 -4.46 -7.70 6.67
N ILE A 53 -4.15 -7.84 5.37
CA ILE A 53 -3.09 -8.73 4.91
C ILE A 53 -2.11 -7.99 4.00
N VAL A 54 -0.81 -8.13 4.24
CA VAL A 54 0.21 -7.65 3.29
C VAL A 54 0.25 -8.61 2.09
N ILE A 55 -0.06 -8.09 0.91
CA ILE A 55 -0.12 -8.86 -0.34
C ILE A 55 1.02 -8.54 -1.32
N HIS A 56 1.69 -7.40 -1.14
CA HIS A 56 2.86 -7.01 -1.95
C HIS A 56 3.77 -6.07 -1.17
N THR A 57 5.03 -5.95 -1.60
CA THR A 57 6.02 -5.07 -0.98
C THR A 57 6.90 -4.39 -2.04
N TRP A 58 7.03 -3.07 -1.93
CA TRP A 58 8.00 -2.29 -2.68
C TRP A 58 9.13 -1.82 -1.77
N LYS A 59 10.38 -2.14 -2.10
CA LYS A 59 11.57 -1.77 -1.33
C LYS A 59 12.41 -0.71 -2.06
N PRO A 60 13.05 0.23 -1.35
CA PRO A 60 14.02 1.14 -1.95
C PRO A 60 15.13 0.37 -2.67
N HIS A 61 15.61 0.90 -3.79
CA HIS A 61 16.75 0.34 -4.55
C HIS A 61 16.63 -1.13 -5.00
N HIS A 62 15.43 -1.71 -4.99
CA HIS A 62 15.25 -3.10 -5.41
C HIS A 62 15.64 -3.28 -6.90
N PRO A 63 16.43 -4.29 -7.30
CA PRO A 63 16.87 -4.45 -8.69
C PRO A 63 15.70 -4.64 -9.67
N ASP A 64 14.67 -5.39 -9.28
CA ASP A 64 13.42 -5.52 -10.04
C ASP A 64 12.51 -4.28 -9.85
N PRO A 65 12.16 -3.55 -10.93
CA PRO A 65 11.22 -2.42 -10.89
C PRO A 65 9.84 -2.76 -10.32
N LYS A 66 9.35 -4.01 -10.47
CA LYS A 66 8.06 -4.45 -9.92
C LYS A 66 8.02 -4.50 -8.39
N LEU A 67 9.19 -4.59 -7.79
CA LEU A 67 9.40 -4.68 -6.34
C LEU A 67 10.05 -3.40 -5.80
N ARG A 68 10.22 -2.36 -6.63
CA ARG A 68 10.95 -1.14 -6.26
C ARG A 68 9.98 -0.07 -5.76
N SER A 69 10.34 0.55 -4.64
CA SER A 69 9.69 1.76 -4.15
C SER A 69 10.18 2.98 -4.92
N HIS A 70 9.28 3.92 -5.19
CA HIS A 70 9.60 5.21 -5.80
C HIS A 70 10.18 6.23 -4.81
N VAL A 71 10.22 5.87 -3.52
CA VAL A 71 10.77 6.69 -2.43
C VAL A 71 11.78 5.88 -1.63
N GLU A 72 12.57 6.55 -0.80
CA GLU A 72 13.52 5.96 0.15
C GLU A 72 12.84 5.28 1.37
N LYS A 73 11.66 4.68 1.17
CA LYS A 73 10.90 3.94 2.18
C LYS A 73 10.36 2.63 1.60
N THR A 74 10.29 1.60 2.43
CA THR A 74 9.55 0.37 2.08
C THR A 74 8.05 0.64 2.18
N ILE A 75 7.30 0.33 1.13
CA ILE A 75 5.84 0.44 1.07
C ILE A 75 5.26 -0.97 1.04
N TYR A 76 4.31 -1.24 1.92
CA TYR A 76 3.47 -2.43 1.85
C TYR A 76 2.20 -2.12 1.09
N LEU A 77 1.79 -3.05 0.22
CA LEU A 77 0.43 -3.09 -0.27
C LEU A 77 -0.37 -4.01 0.63
N VAL A 78 -1.33 -3.44 1.31
CA VAL A 78 -2.24 -4.16 2.17
C VAL A 78 -3.55 -4.40 1.44
N GLN A 79 -4.19 -5.54 1.67
CA GLN A 79 -5.61 -5.75 1.43
C GLN A 79 -6.43 -5.58 2.73
N ILE A 80 -7.43 -4.70 2.70
CA ILE A 80 -8.48 -4.54 3.72
C ILE A 80 -9.82 -4.71 3.03
N GLN A 81 -10.54 -5.80 3.30
CA GLN A 81 -11.76 -6.15 2.58
C GLN A 81 -11.53 -6.18 1.05
N ASP A 82 -12.24 -5.33 0.31
CA ASP A 82 -12.19 -5.14 -1.15
C ASP A 82 -11.17 -4.07 -1.60
N LYS A 83 -10.52 -3.38 -0.65
CA LYS A 83 -9.64 -2.23 -0.91
C LYS A 83 -8.18 -2.60 -0.76
N PHE A 84 -7.33 -1.89 -1.49
CA PHE A 84 -5.89 -2.00 -1.32
C PHE A 84 -5.32 -0.70 -0.80
N VAL A 85 -4.48 -0.79 0.22
CA VAL A 85 -3.95 0.36 0.95
C VAL A 85 -2.43 0.32 0.91
N PRO A 86 -1.80 1.19 0.09
CA PRO A 86 -0.37 1.37 0.15
C PRO A 86 0.00 2.15 1.42
N VAL A 87 0.85 1.59 2.26
CA VAL A 87 1.24 2.17 3.56
C VAL A 87 2.72 1.95 3.81
N ALA A 88 3.40 2.91 4.44
CA ALA A 88 4.81 2.74 4.80
C ALA A 88 4.98 1.58 5.79
N LYS A 89 6.07 0.79 5.64
CA LYS A 89 6.37 -0.36 6.51
C LYS A 89 6.38 0.00 8.01
N ASN A 90 6.82 1.21 8.37
CA ASN A 90 6.92 1.65 9.77
C ASN A 90 5.60 2.12 10.37
N ALA A 91 4.53 2.19 9.58
CA ALA A 91 3.17 2.54 10.02
C ALA A 91 2.25 1.33 10.11
N VAL A 92 2.85 0.14 10.13
CA VAL A 92 2.15 -1.11 10.36
C VAL A 92 2.81 -1.89 11.48
N TYR A 93 1.98 -2.58 12.25
CA TYR A 93 2.42 -3.64 13.14
C TYR A 93 2.14 -4.98 12.47
N THR A 94 3.18 -5.75 12.15
CA THR A 94 3.04 -7.12 11.61
C THR A 94 3.10 -8.13 12.76
N LYS A 95 2.08 -8.98 12.87
CA LYS A 95 2.02 -10.07 13.86
C LYS A 95 2.82 -11.28 13.40
#